data_AF-A0A072NU81-F1
#
_entry.id   AF-A0A072NU81-F1
#
_cell.length_a   1.000
_cell.length_b   1.000
_cell.length_c   1.000
_cell.angle_alpha   90.00
_cell.angle_beta   90.00
_cell.angle_gamma   90.00
#
_symmetry.space_group_name_H-M   'P 1'
#
loop_
_entity.id
_entity.type
_entity.pdbx_description
1 polymer ?
#
loop_
_entity_poly.entity_id
_entity_poly.type
_entity_poly.pdbx_seq_one_letter_code
_entity_poly.pdbx_strand_id
1 'polypeptide(L)'
;MGKRVKDESYRFGLNAFKVLGGSYAVGKYLAEKLNVDISELSFEKLRSKEVKEKLGSITFVTATDGNHGRGIAWATNQLGQKSVVYIPKGSSEIRLNNIRKEGSEASITDLNYDDTIVEVPALRHF
;
A
#
# COMPACT_ATOMS: atom_id res chain seq x y z
N MET A 1 -31.90 -2.41 -23.90
CA MET A 1 -31.33 -2.31 -22.54
C MET A 1 -29.81 -2.48 -22.66
N GLY A 2 -29.02 -1.42 -22.44
CA GLY A 2 -27.57 -1.44 -22.69
C GLY A 2 -26.76 -1.99 -21.52
N LYS A 3 -25.77 -2.83 -21.79
CA LYS A 3 -24.79 -3.28 -20.79
C LYS A 3 -23.72 -2.19 -20.62
N ARG A 4 -23.40 -1.84 -19.37
CA ARG A 4 -22.28 -0.94 -19.03
C ARG A 4 -21.25 -1.73 -18.24
N VAL A 5 -19.98 -1.58 -18.60
CA VAL A 5 -18.84 -2.15 -17.85
C VAL A 5 -18.04 -0.98 -17.29
N LYS A 6 -17.81 -0.98 -15.98
CA LYS A 6 -16.91 -0.02 -15.35
C LYS A 6 -15.50 -0.60 -15.39
N ASP A 7 -14.73 -0.21 -16.40
CA ASP A 7 -13.34 -0.64 -16.55
C ASP A 7 -12.42 0.17 -15.63
N GLU A 8 -11.77 -0.50 -14.67
CA GLU A 8 -10.87 0.12 -13.70
C GLU A 8 -9.38 -0.21 -13.95
N SER A 9 -9.06 -0.82 -15.10
CA SER A 9 -7.68 -1.11 -15.52
C SER A 9 -6.81 0.17 -15.66
N TYR A 10 -7.41 1.32 -15.97
CA TYR A 10 -6.67 2.58 -16.12
C TYR A 10 -6.46 3.35 -14.81
N ARG A 11 -7.01 2.88 -13.69
CA ARG A 11 -7.01 3.62 -12.42
C ARG A 11 -5.57 3.78 -11.89
N PHE A 12 -5.07 5.01 -11.92
CA PHE A 12 -3.70 5.41 -11.52
C PHE A 12 -2.57 4.61 -12.21
N GLY A 13 -2.83 4.00 -13.37
CA GLY A 13 -1.83 3.20 -14.09
C GLY A 13 -1.47 1.84 -13.45
N LEU A 14 -2.22 1.39 -12.44
CA LEU A 14 -1.89 0.19 -11.66
C LEU A 14 -2.62 -1.08 -12.12
N ASN A 15 -3.45 -0.99 -13.16
CA ASN A 15 -4.24 -2.10 -13.69
C ASN A 15 -5.20 -2.74 -12.66
N ALA A 16 -5.60 -1.98 -11.64
CA ALA A 16 -6.47 -2.44 -10.57
C ALA A 16 -7.11 -1.29 -9.78
N PHE A 17 -8.28 -1.54 -9.21
CA PHE A 17 -9.02 -0.56 -8.42
C PHE A 17 -8.58 -0.43 -6.95
N LYS A 18 -7.90 -1.45 -6.41
CA LYS A 18 -7.59 -1.57 -4.98
C LYS A 18 -6.68 -0.46 -4.44
N VAL A 19 -6.01 0.27 -5.34
CA VAL A 19 -5.28 1.49 -5.00
C VAL A 19 -6.17 2.55 -4.34
N LEU A 20 -7.46 2.66 -4.69
CA LEU A 20 -8.37 3.65 -4.09
C LEU A 20 -8.52 3.45 -2.58
N GLY A 21 -8.75 2.21 -2.15
CA GLY A 21 -8.86 1.88 -0.73
C GLY A 21 -7.52 2.00 -0.02
N GLY A 22 -6.44 1.53 -0.65
CA GLY A 22 -5.09 1.60 -0.07
C GLY A 22 -4.61 3.03 0.14
N SER A 23 -4.79 3.91 -0.85
CA SER A 23 -4.38 5.32 -0.74
C SER A 23 -5.20 6.07 0.29
N TYR A 24 -6.51 5.83 0.38
CA TYR A 24 -7.36 6.43 1.40
C TYR A 24 -6.99 5.97 2.82
N ALA A 25 -6.77 4.66 3.02
CA ALA A 25 -6.38 4.12 4.32
C ALA A 25 -5.03 4.68 4.81
N VAL A 26 -4.03 4.72 3.93
CA VAL A 26 -2.72 5.33 4.23
C VAL A 26 -2.90 6.81 4.56
N GLY A 27 -3.60 7.57 3.71
CA GLY A 27 -3.84 9.00 3.93
C GLY A 27 -4.56 9.30 5.26
N LYS A 28 -5.58 8.49 5.60
CA LYS A 28 -6.33 8.62 6.85
C LYS A 28 -5.46 8.37 8.07
N TYR A 29 -4.63 7.32 8.04
CA TYR A 29 -3.71 7.04 9.13
C TYR A 29 -2.68 8.17 9.32
N LEU A 30 -2.17 8.75 8.23
CA LEU A 30 -1.26 9.90 8.33
C LEU A 30 -1.98 11.15 8.89
N ALA A 31 -3.23 11.38 8.51
CA ALA A 31 -4.07 12.46 9.03
C ALA A 31 -4.25 12.33 10.55
N GLU A 32 -4.56 11.12 11.03
CA GLU A 32 -4.67 10.80 12.46
C GLU A 32 -3.36 11.08 13.20
N LYS A 33 -2.21 10.72 12.61
CA LYS A 33 -0.89 11.01 13.21
C LYS A 33 -0.54 12.50 13.23
N LEU A 34 -1.08 13.28 12.30
CA LEU A 34 -0.95 14.74 12.28
C LEU A 34 -1.96 15.43 13.20
N ASN A 35 -2.96 14.70 13.72
CA ASN A 35 -4.12 15.24 14.43
C ASN A 35 -4.88 16.30 13.61
N VAL A 36 -5.10 16.00 12.33
CA VAL A 36 -5.82 16.86 11.36
C VAL A 36 -6.88 16.01 10.65
N ASP A 37 -8.01 16.61 10.30
CA ASP A 37 -9.03 15.92 9.50
C ASP A 37 -8.52 15.63 8.08
N ILE A 38 -8.82 14.44 7.54
CA ILE A 38 -8.38 14.06 6.19
C ILE A 38 -8.93 14.98 5.09
N SER A 39 -10.11 15.59 5.29
CA SER A 39 -10.69 16.54 4.34
C SER A 39 -9.88 17.83 4.21
N GLU A 40 -9.02 18.14 5.18
CA GLU A 40 -8.12 19.30 5.18
C GLU A 40 -6.73 18.98 4.59
N LEU A 41 -6.51 17.72 4.19
CA LEU A 41 -5.23 17.23 3.68
C LEU A 41 -5.35 16.88 2.21
N SER A 42 -4.76 17.72 1.36
CA SER A 42 -4.54 17.37 -0.04
C SER A 42 -3.37 16.40 -0.17
N PHE A 43 -3.35 15.66 -1.28
CA PHE A 43 -2.24 14.76 -1.61
C PHE A 43 -0.89 15.49 -1.67
N GLU A 44 -0.87 16.70 -2.23
CA GLU A 44 0.31 17.57 -2.26
C GLU A 44 0.78 17.97 -0.86
N LYS A 45 -0.17 18.32 0.03
CA LYS A 45 0.16 18.67 1.42
C LYS A 45 0.77 17.48 2.17
N LEU A 46 0.21 16.28 1.99
CA LEU A 46 0.76 15.04 2.57
C LEU A 46 2.18 14.71 2.09
N ARG A 47 2.55 15.16 0.88
CA ARG A 47 3.90 14.98 0.29
C ARG A 47 4.88 16.09 0.68
N SER A 48 4.41 17.14 1.34
CA SER A 48 5.24 18.29 1.68
C SER A 48 6.38 17.90 2.64
N LYS A 49 7.51 18.63 2.55
CA LYS A 49 8.63 18.45 3.47
C LYS A 49 8.21 18.66 4.93
N GLU A 50 7.36 19.65 5.18
CA GLU A 50 6.83 19.95 6.52
C GLU A 50 6.10 18.74 7.13
N VAL A 51 5.19 18.11 6.37
CA VAL A 51 4.47 16.93 6.83
C VAL A 51 5.42 15.75 7.04
N LYS A 52 6.40 15.57 6.14
CA LYS A 52 7.39 14.50 6.25
C LYS A 52 8.30 14.67 7.48
N GLU A 53 8.68 15.90 7.81
CA GLU A 53 9.47 16.21 9.01
C GLU A 53 8.67 15.97 10.29
N LYS A 54 7.37 16.30 10.30
CA LYS A 54 6.48 16.04 11.44
C LYS A 54 6.22 14.54 11.67
N LEU A 55 5.99 13.78 10.60
CA LEU A 55 5.67 12.36 10.68
C LEU A 55 6.90 11.46 10.81
N GLY A 56 8.05 11.93 10.34
CA GLY A 56 9.22 11.08 10.14
C GLY A 56 8.97 9.99 9.10
N SER A 57 9.66 8.86 9.25
CA SER A 57 9.50 7.70 8.37
C SER A 57 8.62 6.65 9.03
N ILE A 58 7.42 6.47 8.50
CA ILE A 58 6.51 5.39 8.90
C ILE A 58 6.66 4.24 7.92
N THR A 59 6.63 3.01 8.43
CA THR A 59 6.63 1.81 7.61
C THR A 59 5.30 1.08 7.72
N PHE A 60 4.61 0.93 6.59
CA PHE A 60 3.38 0.15 6.49
C PHE A 60 3.71 -1.30 6.16
N VAL A 61 3.05 -2.24 6.81
CA VAL A 61 3.29 -3.67 6.58
C VAL A 61 1.97 -4.34 6.20
N THR A 62 1.98 -5.19 5.17
CA THR A 62 0.80 -5.92 4.73
C THR A 62 1.14 -7.30 4.19
N ALA A 63 0.23 -8.25 4.34
CA ALA A 63 0.20 -9.48 3.55
C ALA A 63 -0.77 -9.34 2.36
N THR A 64 -0.40 -9.90 1.21
CA THR A 64 -1.30 -10.01 0.05
C THR A 64 -0.80 -11.04 -0.94
N ASP A 65 -1.64 -11.51 -1.84
CA ASP A 65 -1.25 -12.31 -3.00
C ASP A 65 -1.26 -11.49 -4.32
N GLY A 66 -1.46 -10.16 -4.26
CA GLY A 66 -1.53 -9.32 -5.47
C GLY A 66 -1.86 -7.83 -5.26
N ASN A 67 -2.95 -7.38 -5.88
CA ASN A 67 -3.22 -5.94 -6.13
C ASN A 67 -3.40 -5.07 -4.88
N HIS A 68 -3.73 -5.67 -3.73
CA HIS A 68 -3.85 -4.92 -2.48
C HIS A 68 -2.48 -4.38 -2.03
N GLY A 69 -1.49 -5.26 -1.90
CA GLY A 69 -0.13 -4.84 -1.53
C GLY A 69 0.52 -3.94 -2.57
N ARG A 70 0.23 -4.13 -3.86
CA ARG A 70 0.68 -3.19 -4.89
C ARG A 70 0.08 -1.79 -4.69
N GLY A 71 -1.21 -1.70 -4.34
CA GLY A 71 -1.87 -0.44 -4.03
C GLY A 71 -1.29 0.26 -2.80
N ILE A 72 -0.98 -0.49 -1.74
CA ILE A 72 -0.31 0.03 -0.54
C ILE A 72 1.12 0.47 -0.86
N ALA A 73 1.89 -0.34 -1.58
CA ALA A 73 3.24 -0.03 -2.01
C ALA A 73 3.29 1.28 -2.80
N TRP A 74 2.40 1.41 -3.80
CA TRP A 74 2.29 2.65 -4.57
C TRP A 74 1.91 3.84 -3.68
N ALA A 75 0.85 3.73 -2.87
CA ALA A 75 0.36 4.85 -2.07
C ALA A 75 1.42 5.36 -1.07
N THR A 76 2.08 4.43 -0.37
CA THR A 76 3.12 4.77 0.61
C THR A 76 4.32 5.44 -0.06
N ASN A 77 4.79 4.90 -1.19
CA ASN A 77 5.89 5.49 -1.93
C ASN A 77 5.53 6.90 -2.45
N GLN A 78 4.32 7.08 -2.99
CA GLN A 78 3.87 8.40 -3.42
C GLN A 78 3.81 9.42 -2.27
N LEU A 79 3.60 8.98 -1.03
CA LEU A 79 3.52 9.83 0.15
C LEU A 79 4.86 9.92 0.91
N GLY A 80 5.94 9.41 0.31
CA GLY A 80 7.29 9.44 0.89
C GLY A 80 7.47 8.57 2.13
N GLN A 81 6.58 7.58 2.32
CA GLN A 81 6.61 6.59 3.40
C GLN A 81 7.19 5.26 2.90
N LYS A 82 7.48 4.35 3.83
CA LYS A 82 8.00 3.01 3.52
C LYS A 82 6.88 1.98 3.55
N SER A 83 7.06 0.89 2.81
CA SER A 83 6.17 -0.26 2.90
C SER A 83 6.91 -1.58 2.76
N VAL A 84 6.39 -2.59 3.46
CA VAL A 84 6.80 -3.98 3.33
C VAL A 84 5.61 -4.86 3.03
N VAL A 85 5.77 -5.68 2.01
CA VAL A 85 4.72 -6.57 1.53
C VAL A 85 5.19 -8.01 1.57
N TYR A 86 4.52 -8.80 2.40
CA TYR A 86 4.68 -10.25 2.41
C TYR A 86 3.66 -10.87 1.46
N ILE A 87 4.10 -11.79 0.61
CA ILE A 87 3.21 -12.54 -0.27
C ILE A 87 3.36 -14.04 0.00
N PRO A 88 2.29 -14.84 -0.06
CA PRO A 88 2.33 -16.22 0.38
C PRO A 88 3.15 -17.11 -0.55
N LYS A 89 3.57 -18.26 -0.02
CA LYS A 89 4.21 -19.33 -0.77
C LYS A 89 3.43 -19.69 -2.03
N GLY A 90 4.14 -19.89 -3.14
CA GLY A 90 3.56 -20.21 -4.44
C GLY A 90 3.04 -19.00 -5.23
N SER A 91 3.18 -17.78 -4.71
CA SER A 91 2.93 -16.57 -5.48
C SER A 91 3.93 -16.41 -6.63
N SER A 92 3.50 -15.83 -7.75
CA SER A 92 4.37 -15.63 -8.90
C SER A 92 5.39 -14.50 -8.68
N GLU A 93 6.60 -14.69 -9.21
CA GLU A 93 7.64 -13.65 -9.19
C GLU A 93 7.21 -12.38 -9.93
N ILE A 94 6.35 -12.50 -10.95
CA ILE A 94 5.80 -11.34 -11.66
C ILE A 94 5.04 -10.43 -10.69
N ARG A 95 4.22 -10.99 -9.79
CA ARG A 95 3.49 -10.19 -8.80
C ARG A 95 4.42 -9.56 -7.78
N LEU A 96 5.41 -10.32 -7.29
CA LEU A 96 6.44 -9.80 -6.40
C LEU A 96 7.17 -8.60 -7.01
N ASN A 97 7.61 -8.74 -8.26
CA ASN A 97 8.35 -7.71 -8.97
C ASN A 97 7.48 -6.48 -9.27
N ASN A 98 6.18 -6.67 -9.56
CA ASN A 98 5.26 -5.55 -9.72
C ASN A 98 5.09 -4.74 -8.43
N ILE A 99 5.12 -5.37 -7.26
CA ILE A 99 5.07 -4.68 -5.96
C ILE A 99 6.39 -3.95 -5.70
N ARG A 100 7.53 -4.60 -5.92
CA ARG A 100 8.87 -4.00 -5.75
C ARG A 100 9.08 -2.78 -6.64
N LYS A 101 8.56 -2.80 -7.88
CA LYS A 101 8.59 -1.66 -8.80
C LYS A 101 7.90 -0.41 -8.26
N GLU A 102 6.95 -0.57 -7.35
CA GLU A 102 6.30 0.57 -6.68
C GLU A 102 7.11 1.13 -5.51
N GLY A 103 8.31 0.61 -5.24
CA GLY A 103 9.24 1.13 -4.21
C GLY A 103 9.13 0.46 -2.84
N SER A 104 8.41 -0.66 -2.73
CA SER A 104 8.25 -1.42 -1.48
C SER A 104 9.28 -2.55 -1.36
N GLU A 105 9.73 -2.84 -0.14
CA GLU A 105 10.40 -4.12 0.12
C GLU A 105 9.33 -5.23 0.08
N ALA A 106 9.58 -6.30 -0.66
CA ALA A 106 8.63 -7.40 -0.73
C ALA A 106 9.34 -8.75 -0.81
N SER A 107 8.75 -9.76 -0.20
CA SER A 107 9.26 -11.14 -0.18
C SER A 107 8.13 -12.15 -0.27
N ILE A 108 8.42 -13.29 -0.91
CA ILE A 108 7.58 -14.49 -0.84
C ILE A 108 7.91 -15.19 0.49
N THR A 109 6.89 -15.51 1.29
CA THR A 109 7.06 -16.29 2.51
C THR A 109 7.03 -17.79 2.21
N ASP A 110 7.48 -18.60 3.17
CA ASP A 110 7.29 -20.06 3.14
C ASP A 110 5.92 -20.49 3.68
N LEU A 111 5.07 -19.53 4.04
CA LEU A 111 3.78 -19.71 4.68
C LEU A 111 2.63 -19.68 3.66
N ASN A 112 1.50 -20.31 4.00
CA ASN A 112 0.27 -20.13 3.22
C ASN A 112 -0.34 -18.73 3.46
N TYR A 113 -1.44 -18.39 2.78
CA TYR A 113 -2.03 -17.04 2.86
C TYR A 113 -2.46 -16.63 4.28
N ASP A 114 -3.19 -17.51 4.98
CA ASP A 114 -3.72 -17.23 6.31
C ASP A 114 -2.59 -17.11 7.34
N ASP A 115 -1.62 -18.03 7.27
CA ASP A 115 -0.42 -17.99 8.12
C ASP A 115 0.42 -16.73 7.85
N THR A 116 0.52 -16.31 6.58
CA THR A 116 1.22 -15.07 6.24
C THR A 116 0.55 -13.87 6.91
N ILE A 117 -0.79 -13.77 6.87
CA ILE A 117 -1.53 -12.66 7.53
C ILE A 117 -1.28 -12.63 9.04
N VAL A 118 -1.31 -13.79 9.69
CA VAL A 118 -1.14 -13.90 11.15
C VAL A 118 0.29 -13.57 11.57
N GLU A 119 1.29 -13.96 10.78
CA GLU A 119 2.70 -13.80 11.11
C GLU A 119 3.28 -12.44 10.70
N VAL A 120 2.66 -11.70 9.76
CA VAL A 120 3.15 -10.37 9.33
C VAL A 120 3.42 -9.40 10.50
N PRO A 121 2.53 -9.26 11.51
CA PRO A 121 2.80 -8.43 12.67
C PRO A 121 4.02 -8.89 13.49
N ALA A 122 4.37 -10.17 13.46
CA ALA A 122 5.48 -10.77 14.22
C ALA A 122 6.81 -10.77 13.44
N LEU A 123 6.78 -10.81 12.11
CA LEU A 123 7.96 -10.86 11.23
C LEU A 123 8.79 -9.57 11.21
N ARG A 124 8.29 -8.49 11.83
CA ARG A 124 9.05 -7.25 11.98
C ARG A 124 8.94 -6.70 13.39
N HIS A 125 9.97 -6.96 14.19
CA HIS A 125 10.19 -6.28 15.45
C HIS A 125 10.48 -4.79 15.17
N PHE A 126 9.60 -3.91 15.64
CA PHE A 126 9.89 -2.48 15.87
C PHE A 126 9.96 -2.26 17.38
#